data_AF-A0A5N7D0Z7-F1
#
_entry.id   AF-A0A5N7D0Z7-F1
#
_cell.length_a   1.000
_cell.length_b   1.000
_cell.length_c   1.000
_cell.angle_alpha   90.00
_cell.angle_beta   90.00
_cell.angle_gamma   90.00
#
_symmetry.space_group_name_H-M   'P 1'
#
loop_
_entity.id
_entity.type
_entity.pdbx_description
1 polymer ?
#
loop_
_entity_poly.entity_id
_entity_poly.type
_entity_poly.pdbx_seq_one_letter_code
_entity_poly.pdbx_strand_id
1 'polypeptide(L)'
;MLAIITNQAVLEMAQAELDSVVGPGRFPTFEDIPKLPYLRALCKEVLRWRPVAILGGTPHACSEDDYYRGYYIPQGTIMLGNSWAINMNPTYYPNPDQFNPLRFLDIDPHLLPYLPKEYISSVKQEKGSAHPRKIGHSSFGWGRRICPGADLATNTLLITLSRLLWCFDIRPIPGHVYDTLDYTNGFNVRPRNLQLGLQIRSDQHRHVLQREYEVATAFLKMLSPFDESMWQGTGRQV
;
A
#
# COMPACT_ATOMS: atom_id res chain seq x y z
N MET A 1 0.23 -7.42 3.38
CA MET A 1 0.40 -8.85 3.77
C MET A 1 -0.64 -9.74 3.12
N LEU A 2 -1.96 -9.52 3.28
CA LEU A 2 -3.00 -10.33 2.62
C LEU A 2 -2.76 -10.55 1.11
N ALA A 3 -2.49 -9.48 0.37
CA ALA A 3 -2.24 -9.59 -1.07
C ALA A 3 -1.01 -10.45 -1.42
N ILE A 4 0.04 -10.41 -0.58
CA ILE A 4 1.27 -11.19 -0.76
C ILE A 4 1.02 -12.69 -0.54
N ILE A 5 0.34 -13.04 0.55
CA ILE A 5 0.08 -14.45 0.90
C ILE A 5 -0.88 -15.13 -0.09
N THR A 6 -1.81 -14.38 -0.69
CA THR A 6 -2.74 -14.90 -1.70
C THR A 6 -2.20 -14.82 -3.13
N ASN A 7 -1.05 -14.17 -3.35
CA ASN A 7 -0.42 -14.03 -4.67
C ASN A 7 1.11 -14.19 -4.54
N GLN A 8 1.59 -15.41 -4.30
CA GLN A 8 3.01 -15.68 -4.04
C GLN A 8 3.93 -15.28 -5.20
N ALA A 9 3.51 -15.45 -6.45
CA ALA A 9 4.27 -14.97 -7.61
C ALA A 9 4.57 -13.46 -7.52
N VAL A 10 3.65 -12.66 -6.96
CA VAL A 10 3.87 -11.21 -6.79
C VAL A 10 4.98 -10.92 -5.77
N LEU A 11 5.08 -11.72 -4.70
CA LEU A 11 6.17 -11.62 -3.72
C LEU A 11 7.51 -11.90 -4.40
N GLU A 12 7.59 -12.99 -5.16
CA GLU A 12 8.80 -13.42 -5.84
C GLU A 12 9.31 -12.33 -6.79
N MET A 13 8.42 -11.70 -7.57
CA MET A 13 8.79 -10.61 -8.47
C MET A 13 9.30 -9.36 -7.74
N ALA A 14 8.65 -8.99 -6.63
CA ALA A 14 9.10 -7.86 -5.82
C ALA A 14 10.46 -8.14 -5.16
N GLN A 15 10.68 -9.38 -4.72
CA GLN A 15 11.97 -9.83 -4.18
C GLN A 15 13.06 -9.84 -5.25
N ALA A 16 12.77 -10.32 -6.47
CA ALA A 16 13.72 -10.31 -7.58
C ALA A 16 14.14 -8.88 -7.97
N GLU A 17 13.20 -7.91 -7.95
CA GLU A 17 13.53 -6.49 -8.14
C GLU A 17 14.45 -5.97 -7.03
N LEU A 18 14.12 -6.26 -5.76
CA LEU A 18 14.92 -5.83 -4.61
C LEU A 18 16.32 -6.43 -4.64
N ASP A 19 16.46 -7.71 -5.02
CA ASP A 19 17.74 -8.37 -5.15
C ASP A 19 18.58 -7.74 -6.28
N SER A 20 17.94 -7.40 -7.41
CA SER A 20 18.60 -6.77 -8.55
C SER A 20 19.06 -5.34 -8.28
N VAL A 21 18.32 -4.57 -7.48
CA VAL A 21 18.55 -3.12 -7.29
C VAL A 21 19.31 -2.82 -6.00
N VAL A 22 18.95 -3.50 -4.90
CA VAL A 22 19.51 -3.26 -3.57
C VAL A 22 20.60 -4.29 -3.25
N GLY A 23 20.37 -5.55 -3.64
CA GLY A 23 21.21 -6.68 -3.26
C GLY A 23 21.10 -7.05 -1.78
N PRO A 24 21.80 -8.11 -1.34
CA PRO A 24 21.67 -8.63 0.02
C PRO A 24 22.56 -7.90 1.06
N GLY A 25 23.45 -7.00 0.64
CA GLY A 25 24.48 -6.41 1.49
C GLY A 25 24.08 -5.16 2.27
N ARG A 26 22.91 -4.58 1.98
CA ARG A 26 22.43 -3.35 2.63
C ARG A 26 20.90 -3.31 2.69
N PHE A 27 20.40 -2.53 3.63
CA PHE A 27 18.97 -2.35 3.82
C PHE A 27 18.38 -1.37 2.79
N PRO A 28 17.15 -1.58 2.28
CA PRO A 28 16.50 -0.63 1.39
C PRO A 28 16.31 0.76 2.02
N THR A 29 16.51 1.80 1.21
CA THR A 29 16.39 3.22 1.57
C THR A 29 15.44 3.96 0.63
N PHE A 30 15.14 5.23 0.94
CA PHE A 30 14.32 6.06 0.04
C PHE A 30 14.98 6.35 -1.31
N GLU A 31 16.31 6.34 -1.38
CA GLU A 31 17.06 6.54 -2.63
C GLU A 31 16.88 5.41 -3.63
N ASP A 32 16.48 4.24 -3.16
CA ASP A 32 16.21 3.07 -3.99
C ASP A 32 14.82 3.14 -4.64
N ILE A 33 13.85 3.79 -4.01
CA ILE A 33 12.43 3.77 -4.42
C ILE A 33 12.22 4.19 -5.89
N PRO A 34 12.88 5.22 -6.45
CA PRO A 34 12.75 5.55 -7.87
C PRO A 34 13.20 4.43 -8.82
N LYS A 35 14.07 3.52 -8.37
CA LYS A 35 14.62 2.39 -9.12
C LYS A 35 13.82 1.09 -8.90
N LEU A 36 12.71 1.13 -8.15
CA LEU A 36 11.86 -0.03 -7.84
C LEU A 36 10.47 0.11 -8.51
N PRO A 37 10.39 0.12 -9.86
CA PRO A 37 9.14 0.34 -10.58
C PRO A 37 8.07 -0.70 -10.28
N TYR A 38 8.42 -1.98 -10.13
CA TYR A 38 7.49 -3.05 -9.81
C TYR A 38 6.95 -2.91 -8.38
N LEU A 39 7.79 -2.59 -7.40
CA LEU A 39 7.36 -2.33 -6.03
C LEU A 39 6.42 -1.11 -5.95
N ARG A 40 6.71 -0.05 -6.72
CA ARG A 40 5.82 1.11 -6.85
C ARG A 40 4.46 0.72 -7.43
N ALA A 41 4.46 -0.13 -8.47
CA ALA A 41 3.26 -0.64 -9.07
C ALA A 41 2.45 -1.54 -8.10
N LEU A 42 3.15 -2.39 -7.33
CA LEU A 42 2.59 -3.22 -6.27
C LEU A 42 1.89 -2.37 -5.21
N CYS A 43 2.52 -1.30 -4.74
CA CYS A 43 1.91 -0.41 -3.73
C CYS A 43 0.62 0.24 -4.24
N LYS A 44 0.61 0.71 -5.50
CA LYS A 44 -0.60 1.26 -6.14
C LYS A 44 -1.70 0.22 -6.26
N GLU A 45 -1.35 -1.01 -6.64
CA GLU A 45 -2.33 -2.10 -6.74
C GLU A 45 -2.91 -2.48 -5.37
N VAL A 46 -2.12 -2.48 -4.29
CA VAL A 46 -2.64 -2.66 -2.93
C VAL A 46 -3.67 -1.59 -2.59
N LEU A 47 -3.35 -0.32 -2.85
CA LEU A 47 -4.24 0.80 -2.55
C LEU A 47 -5.52 0.76 -3.40
N ARG A 48 -5.43 0.38 -4.67
CA ARG A 48 -6.59 0.21 -5.56
C ARG A 48 -7.46 -0.96 -5.09
N TRP A 49 -6.85 -2.14 -4.90
CA TRP A 49 -7.58 -3.38 -4.66
C TRP A 49 -8.35 -3.35 -3.34
N ARG A 50 -7.78 -2.76 -2.29
CA ARG A 50 -8.40 -2.67 -0.96
C ARG A 50 -8.14 -1.28 -0.35
N PRO A 51 -8.95 -0.26 -0.71
CA PRO A 51 -8.78 1.09 -0.17
C PRO A 51 -9.14 1.13 1.31
N VAL A 52 -8.40 1.94 2.09
CA VAL A 52 -8.59 2.08 3.56
C VAL A 52 -9.97 2.64 3.90
N ALA A 53 -10.44 3.64 3.15
CA ALA A 53 -11.76 4.25 3.33
C ALA A 53 -12.68 3.84 2.16
N ILE A 54 -13.48 2.79 2.35
CA ILE A 54 -14.38 2.22 1.33
C ILE A 54 -15.32 3.28 0.75
N LEU A 55 -15.89 4.12 1.61
CA LEU A 55 -16.82 5.19 1.24
C LEU A 55 -16.15 6.56 1.02
N GLY A 56 -14.83 6.55 0.71
CA GLY A 56 -14.14 7.73 0.20
C GLY A 56 -13.72 8.74 1.26
N GLY A 57 -13.79 8.36 2.54
CA GLY A 57 -13.40 9.18 3.68
C GLY A 57 -14.60 9.77 4.41
N THR A 58 -14.42 10.97 4.97
CA THR A 58 -15.45 11.67 5.72
C THR A 58 -16.61 12.03 4.80
N PRO A 59 -17.88 11.79 5.19
CA PRO A 59 -19.03 12.21 4.41
C PRO A 59 -18.99 13.72 4.11
N HIS A 60 -19.36 14.09 2.90
CA HIS A 60 -19.54 15.49 2.50
C HIS A 60 -21.01 15.87 2.61
N ALA A 61 -21.30 17.17 2.59
CA ALA A 61 -22.67 17.67 2.47
C ALA A 61 -22.72 18.79 1.42
N CYS A 62 -23.81 18.85 0.64
CA CYS A 62 -24.05 19.95 -0.27
C CYS A 62 -24.26 21.26 0.51
N SER A 63 -23.51 22.30 0.18
CA SER A 63 -23.62 23.61 0.85
C SER A 63 -24.80 24.45 0.37
N GLU A 64 -25.35 24.11 -0.80
CA GLU A 64 -26.50 24.72 -1.46
C GLU A 64 -27.18 23.66 -2.33
N ASP A 65 -28.34 23.99 -2.90
CA ASP A 65 -29.03 23.13 -3.86
C ASP A 65 -28.18 22.96 -5.14
N ASP A 66 -28.15 21.75 -5.71
CA ASP A 66 -27.35 21.42 -6.88
C ASP A 66 -28.11 20.48 -7.85
N TYR A 67 -27.65 20.39 -9.09
CA TYR A 67 -28.15 19.45 -10.10
C TYR A 67 -27.00 18.67 -10.72
N TYR A 68 -27.01 17.35 -10.57
CA TYR A 68 -26.02 16.47 -11.20
C TYR A 68 -26.70 15.47 -12.14
N ARG A 69 -26.32 15.50 -13.43
CA ARG A 69 -26.88 14.60 -14.48
C ARG A 69 -28.42 14.57 -14.50
N GLY A 70 -29.05 15.72 -14.29
CA GLY A 70 -30.51 15.86 -14.27
C GLY A 70 -31.18 15.53 -12.93
N TYR A 71 -30.43 15.09 -11.92
CA TYR A 71 -30.94 14.86 -10.58
C TYR A 71 -30.80 16.10 -9.72
N TYR A 72 -31.89 16.54 -9.10
CA TYR A 72 -31.88 17.59 -8.07
C TYR A 72 -31.32 17.06 -6.75
N ILE A 73 -30.37 17.78 -6.17
CA ILE A 73 -29.69 17.45 -4.93
C ILE A 73 -29.88 18.62 -3.96
N PRO A 74 -30.77 18.50 -2.97
CA PRO A 74 -31.00 19.58 -2.01
C PRO A 74 -29.75 19.94 -1.18
N GLN A 75 -29.69 21.19 -0.74
CA GLN A 75 -28.77 21.66 0.30
C GLN A 75 -28.83 20.72 1.52
N GLY A 76 -27.67 20.44 2.10
CA GLY A 76 -27.54 19.55 3.26
C GLY A 76 -27.55 18.06 2.91
N THR A 77 -27.77 17.67 1.65
CA THR A 77 -27.68 16.27 1.24
C THR A 77 -26.29 15.70 1.52
N ILE A 78 -26.24 14.57 2.24
CA ILE A 78 -24.99 13.87 2.55
C ILE A 78 -24.50 13.10 1.32
N MET A 79 -23.26 13.35 0.93
CA MET A 79 -22.60 12.75 -0.22
C MET A 79 -21.47 11.82 0.25
N LEU A 80 -21.51 10.58 -0.22
CA LEU A 80 -20.51 9.55 0.04
C LEU A 80 -19.86 9.14 -1.28
N GLY A 81 -18.52 9.16 -1.33
CA GLY A 81 -17.77 8.74 -2.51
C GLY A 81 -17.40 7.27 -2.43
N ASN A 82 -18.09 6.36 -3.12
CA ASN A 82 -17.78 4.93 -3.06
C ASN A 82 -16.43 4.60 -3.74
N SER A 83 -15.33 4.79 -3.01
CA SER A 83 -13.95 4.60 -3.44
C SER A 83 -13.69 3.15 -3.86
N TRP A 84 -14.26 2.18 -3.14
CA TRP A 84 -14.15 0.77 -3.51
C TRP A 84 -14.78 0.49 -4.88
N ALA A 85 -16.03 0.94 -5.12
CA ALA A 85 -16.69 0.73 -6.40
C ALA A 85 -15.95 1.41 -7.57
N ILE A 86 -15.40 2.62 -7.35
CA ILE A 86 -14.58 3.32 -8.35
C ILE A 86 -13.31 2.52 -8.68
N ASN A 87 -12.61 2.03 -7.65
CA ASN A 87 -11.40 1.22 -7.81
C ASN A 87 -11.67 -0.20 -8.34
N MET A 88 -12.93 -0.64 -8.34
CA MET A 88 -13.40 -1.92 -8.91
C MET A 88 -14.11 -1.75 -10.26
N ASN A 89 -14.13 -0.55 -10.85
CA ASN A 89 -14.82 -0.33 -12.10
C ASN A 89 -14.06 -1.01 -13.27
N PRO A 90 -14.66 -1.99 -13.97
CA PRO A 90 -14.00 -2.73 -15.06
C PRO A 90 -13.65 -1.85 -16.27
N THR A 91 -14.28 -0.69 -16.39
CA THR A 91 -13.96 0.30 -17.43
C THR A 91 -12.54 0.85 -17.27
N TYR A 92 -12.05 0.98 -16.03
CA TYR A 92 -10.67 1.39 -15.73
C TYR A 92 -9.76 0.19 -15.49
N TYR A 93 -10.28 -0.87 -14.84
CA TYR A 93 -9.51 -2.04 -14.42
C TYR A 93 -10.19 -3.34 -14.87
N PRO A 94 -9.93 -3.84 -16.09
CA PRO A 94 -10.46 -5.13 -16.52
C PRO A 94 -10.06 -6.27 -15.56
N ASN A 95 -10.98 -7.14 -15.18
CA ASN A 95 -10.82 -8.12 -14.09
C ASN A 95 -10.40 -7.46 -12.76
N PRO A 96 -11.21 -6.52 -12.23
CA PRO A 96 -10.82 -5.65 -11.12
C PRO A 96 -10.52 -6.42 -9.82
N ASP A 97 -11.08 -7.62 -9.67
CA ASP A 97 -10.94 -8.48 -8.51
C ASP A 97 -9.56 -9.17 -8.45
N GLN A 98 -8.93 -9.35 -9.62
CA GLN A 98 -7.59 -9.93 -9.72
C GLN A 98 -6.54 -8.93 -9.29
N PHE A 99 -5.71 -9.34 -8.34
CA PHE A 99 -4.59 -8.54 -7.84
C PHE A 99 -3.41 -8.62 -8.82
N ASN A 100 -3.17 -7.53 -9.56
CA ASN A 100 -2.16 -7.48 -10.60
C ASN A 100 -1.35 -6.16 -10.56
N PRO A 101 -0.12 -6.17 -10.02
CA PRO A 101 0.76 -5.02 -10.01
C PRO A 101 1.08 -4.46 -11.40
N LEU A 102 1.15 -5.30 -12.44
CA LEU A 102 1.55 -4.88 -13.79
C LEU A 102 0.62 -3.82 -14.39
N ARG A 103 -0.62 -3.69 -13.89
CA ARG A 103 -1.56 -2.60 -14.25
C ARG A 103 -0.98 -1.20 -14.04
N PHE A 104 -0.12 -1.06 -13.03
CA PHE A 104 0.46 0.20 -12.61
C PHE A 104 1.93 0.36 -12.98
N LEU A 105 2.49 -0.60 -13.71
CA LEU A 105 3.87 -0.54 -14.14
C LEU A 105 4.01 0.50 -15.25
N ASP A 106 4.92 1.45 -15.05
CA ASP A 106 5.18 2.58 -15.96
C ASP A 106 6.30 2.29 -16.98
N ILE A 107 6.86 1.08 -16.94
CA ILE A 107 7.91 0.58 -17.82
C ILE A 107 7.40 -0.70 -18.49
N ASP A 108 7.81 -0.98 -19.73
CA ASP A 108 7.52 -2.25 -20.37
C ASP A 108 8.10 -3.40 -19.52
N PRO A 109 7.28 -4.34 -19.01
CA PRO A 109 7.76 -5.43 -18.16
C PRO A 109 8.82 -6.30 -18.85
N HIS A 110 8.85 -6.36 -20.19
CA HIS A 110 9.88 -7.11 -20.93
C HIS A 110 11.28 -6.47 -20.86
N LEU A 111 11.38 -5.21 -20.45
CA LEU A 111 12.66 -4.52 -20.25
C LEU A 111 13.23 -4.74 -18.84
N LEU A 112 12.49 -5.38 -17.94
CA LEU A 112 12.91 -5.63 -16.57
C LEU A 112 13.52 -7.04 -16.47
N PRO A 113 14.85 -7.18 -16.36
CA PRO A 113 15.54 -8.47 -16.49
C PRO A 113 15.22 -9.46 -15.35
N TYR A 114 14.72 -8.95 -14.23
CA TYR A 114 14.31 -9.73 -13.05
C TYR A 114 12.88 -10.27 -13.14
N LEU A 115 12.09 -9.87 -14.16
CA LEU A 115 10.75 -10.42 -14.39
C LEU A 115 10.83 -11.57 -15.42
N PRO A 116 10.49 -12.83 -15.04
CA PRO A 116 10.45 -13.94 -15.97
C PRO A 116 9.38 -13.75 -17.04
N LYS A 117 9.66 -14.22 -18.26
CA LYS A 117 8.71 -14.12 -19.39
C LYS A 117 7.41 -14.87 -19.10
N GLU A 118 7.49 -15.95 -18.34
CA GLU A 118 6.37 -16.79 -17.90
C GLU A 118 5.45 -16.01 -16.96
N TYR A 119 6.00 -15.19 -16.05
CA TYR A 119 5.20 -14.33 -15.19
C TYR A 119 4.46 -13.27 -16.01
N ILE A 120 5.17 -12.61 -16.94
CA ILE A 120 4.59 -11.57 -17.79
C ILE A 120 3.46 -12.14 -18.66
N SER A 121 3.64 -13.34 -19.21
CA SER A 121 2.64 -14.00 -20.04
C SER A 121 1.48 -14.61 -19.24
N SER A 122 1.71 -14.97 -17.97
CA SER A 122 0.66 -15.52 -17.09
C SER A 122 -0.45 -14.52 -16.77
N VAL A 123 -0.17 -13.23 -16.90
CA VAL A 123 -1.09 -12.16 -16.54
C VAL A 123 -1.54 -11.39 -17.78
N LYS A 124 -2.83 -11.50 -18.12
CA LYS A 124 -3.39 -10.77 -19.26
C LYS A 124 -3.34 -9.26 -19.00
N GLN A 125 -2.53 -8.54 -19.77
CA GLN A 125 -2.33 -7.09 -19.66
C GLN A 125 -3.48 -6.31 -20.33
N GLU A 126 -4.72 -6.58 -19.93
CA GLU A 126 -5.88 -5.86 -20.44
C GLU A 126 -5.85 -4.41 -19.96
N LYS A 127 -5.82 -3.48 -20.91
CA LYS A 127 -5.85 -2.04 -20.64
C LYS A 127 -7.29 -1.54 -20.67
N GLY A 128 -7.76 -1.08 -19.52
CA GLY A 128 -8.99 -0.28 -19.44
C GLY A 128 -8.76 1.13 -19.98
N SER A 129 -9.81 1.94 -19.94
CA SER A 129 -9.70 3.38 -20.12
C SER A 129 -8.85 4.02 -19.02
N ALA A 130 -8.24 5.17 -19.33
CA ALA A 130 -7.44 5.90 -18.36
C ALA A 130 -8.31 6.33 -17.16
N HIS A 131 -7.85 6.02 -15.95
CA HIS A 131 -8.49 6.52 -14.74
C HIS A 131 -8.37 8.06 -14.69
N PRO A 132 -9.44 8.82 -14.33
CA PRO A 132 -9.43 10.28 -14.40
C PRO A 132 -8.32 10.96 -13.58
N ARG A 133 -7.88 10.31 -12.50
CA ARG A 133 -6.76 10.78 -11.65
C ARG A 133 -5.43 10.23 -12.16
N LYS A 134 -4.42 11.10 -12.29
CA LYS A 134 -3.06 10.77 -12.78
C LYS A 134 -2.35 9.64 -12.01
N ILE A 135 -2.58 9.51 -10.70
CA ILE A 135 -1.99 8.42 -9.89
C ILE A 135 -2.58 7.05 -10.24
N GLY A 136 -3.70 7.03 -10.96
CA GLY A 136 -4.32 5.82 -11.49
C GLY A 136 -5.29 5.12 -10.54
N HIS A 137 -5.58 5.68 -9.35
CA HIS A 137 -6.56 5.16 -8.39
C HIS A 137 -7.12 6.27 -7.48
N SER A 138 -8.20 5.96 -6.74
CA SER A 138 -8.96 6.94 -5.95
C SER A 138 -8.86 6.79 -4.43
N SER A 139 -7.90 6.01 -3.95
CA SER A 139 -7.81 5.59 -2.53
C SER A 139 -7.48 6.70 -1.54
N PHE A 140 -7.08 7.89 -2.01
CA PHE A 140 -6.80 9.07 -1.19
C PHE A 140 -7.87 10.17 -1.33
N GLY A 141 -9.00 9.87 -1.96
CA GLY A 141 -10.07 10.85 -2.21
C GLY A 141 -9.72 11.84 -3.31
N TRP A 142 -10.45 12.95 -3.33
CA TRP A 142 -10.46 13.90 -4.44
C TRP A 142 -10.69 15.35 -3.98
N GLY A 143 -10.34 16.32 -4.84
CA GLY A 143 -10.69 17.72 -4.66
C GLY A 143 -10.12 18.38 -3.40
N ARG A 144 -10.86 19.36 -2.85
CA ARG A 144 -10.44 20.19 -1.70
C ARG A 144 -10.23 19.42 -0.39
N ARG A 145 -10.75 18.20 -0.29
CA ARG A 145 -10.65 17.33 0.90
C ARG A 145 -9.85 16.07 0.62
N ILE A 146 -8.99 16.11 -0.39
CA ILE A 146 -8.03 15.04 -0.66
C ILE A 146 -7.19 14.77 0.59
N CYS A 147 -6.84 13.51 0.82
CA CYS A 147 -6.10 13.10 2.00
C CYS A 147 -4.81 13.93 2.15
N PRO A 148 -4.65 14.73 3.22
CA PRO A 148 -3.46 15.55 3.42
C PRO A 148 -2.21 14.71 3.68
N GLY A 149 -2.38 13.46 4.14
CA GLY A 149 -1.31 12.52 4.40
C GLY A 149 -0.98 11.58 3.22
N ALA A 150 -1.50 11.83 2.02
CA ALA A 150 -1.35 10.90 0.89
C ALA A 150 0.12 10.58 0.57
N ASP A 151 0.97 11.60 0.54
CA ASP A 151 2.39 11.44 0.20
C ASP A 151 3.15 10.73 1.33
N LEU A 152 2.91 11.10 2.59
CA LEU A 152 3.49 10.42 3.75
C LEU A 152 3.06 8.94 3.79
N ALA A 153 1.78 8.66 3.60
CA ALA A 153 1.26 7.29 3.60
C ALA A 153 1.87 6.47 2.45
N THR A 154 2.00 7.06 1.27
CA THR A 154 2.61 6.40 0.10
C THR A 154 4.08 6.08 0.37
N ASN A 155 4.85 7.04 0.88
CA ASN A 155 6.26 6.87 1.19
C ASN A 155 6.47 5.83 2.30
N THR A 156 5.65 5.86 3.35
CA THR A 156 5.67 4.86 4.43
C THR A 156 5.35 3.47 3.89
N LEU A 157 4.31 3.34 3.05
CA LEU A 157 3.95 2.05 2.45
C LEU A 157 5.12 1.49 1.61
N LEU A 158 5.73 2.33 0.78
CA LEU A 158 6.86 1.96 -0.08
C LEU A 158 8.07 1.49 0.72
N ILE A 159 8.51 2.27 1.72
CA ILE A 159 9.70 1.93 2.50
C ILE A 159 9.46 0.74 3.44
N THR A 160 8.25 0.62 4.00
CA THR A 160 7.91 -0.52 4.86
C THR A 160 7.81 -1.79 4.04
N LEU A 161 7.15 -1.76 2.87
CA LEU A 161 7.09 -2.94 2.01
C LEU A 161 8.47 -3.30 1.45
N SER A 162 9.28 -2.34 0.98
CA SER A 162 10.62 -2.64 0.46
C SER A 162 11.45 -3.41 1.50
N ARG A 163 11.46 -2.94 2.75
CA ARG A 163 12.21 -3.55 3.85
C ARG A 163 11.66 -4.90 4.28
N LEU A 164 10.34 -5.05 4.38
CA LEU A 164 9.73 -6.33 4.75
C LEU A 164 9.99 -7.41 3.69
N LEU A 165 9.80 -7.10 2.41
CA LEU A 165 10.00 -8.05 1.32
C LEU A 165 11.49 -8.35 1.10
N TRP A 166 12.37 -7.38 1.35
CA TRP A 166 13.81 -7.59 1.34
C TRP A 166 14.26 -8.51 2.48
N CYS A 167 13.69 -8.38 3.69
CA CYS A 167 14.08 -9.19 4.84
C CYS A 167 13.55 -10.62 4.82
N PHE A 168 12.27 -10.76 4.48
CA PHE A 168 11.50 -11.95 4.83
C PHE A 168 10.94 -12.66 3.61
N ASP A 169 11.01 -13.98 3.66
CA ASP A 169 10.13 -14.87 2.93
C ASP A 169 8.81 -14.98 3.69
N ILE A 170 7.70 -14.72 2.99
CA ILE A 170 6.36 -14.55 3.56
C ILE A 170 5.43 -15.57 2.90
N ARG A 171 5.16 -16.66 3.61
CA ARG A 171 4.46 -17.82 3.06
C ARG A 171 3.07 -18.02 3.67
N PRO A 172 2.09 -18.50 2.89
CA PRO A 172 0.83 -18.98 3.44
C PRO A 172 1.05 -20.20 4.34
N ILE A 173 0.18 -20.40 5.32
CA ILE A 173 0.15 -21.62 6.11
C ILE A 173 -0.40 -22.77 5.25
N PRO A 174 0.30 -23.91 5.14
CA PRO A 174 -0.17 -25.05 4.33
C PRO A 174 -1.59 -25.48 4.71
N GLY A 175 -2.47 -25.63 3.71
CA GLY A 175 -3.88 -26.02 3.92
C GLY A 175 -4.80 -24.91 4.42
N HIS A 176 -4.28 -23.72 4.75
CA HIS A 176 -5.10 -22.59 5.18
C HIS A 176 -5.66 -21.82 3.98
N VAL A 177 -6.99 -21.61 3.95
CA VAL A 177 -7.66 -20.79 2.94
C VAL A 177 -7.83 -19.38 3.47
N TYR A 178 -7.37 -18.39 2.72
CA TYR A 178 -7.45 -16.98 3.11
C TYR A 178 -8.64 -16.30 2.44
N ASP A 179 -9.57 -15.77 3.25
CA ASP A 179 -10.63 -14.92 2.74
C ASP A 179 -10.08 -13.53 2.40
N THR A 180 -10.17 -13.15 1.13
CA THR A 180 -9.71 -11.84 0.65
C THR A 180 -10.66 -10.68 0.97
N LEU A 181 -11.81 -10.99 1.58
CA LEU A 181 -12.85 -10.07 2.02
C LEU A 181 -13.00 -9.99 3.55
N ASP A 182 -12.25 -10.77 4.32
CA ASP A 182 -12.31 -10.73 5.78
C ASP A 182 -11.63 -9.47 6.36
N TYR A 183 -12.42 -8.40 6.48
CA TYR A 183 -12.01 -7.09 6.95
C TYR A 183 -12.82 -6.67 8.19
N THR A 184 -12.26 -5.74 8.95
CA THR A 184 -12.96 -5.07 10.03
C THR A 184 -14.04 -4.13 9.49
N ASN A 185 -15.12 -3.96 10.25
CA ASN A 185 -16.08 -2.89 10.01
C ASN A 185 -15.56 -1.56 10.57
N GLY A 186 -15.95 -0.45 9.97
CA GLY A 186 -15.66 0.90 10.49
C GLY A 186 -15.33 1.92 9.41
N PHE A 187 -14.96 3.12 9.85
CA PHE A 187 -14.55 4.22 8.97
C PHE A 187 -13.30 3.88 8.14
N ASN A 188 -12.30 3.32 8.82
CA ASN A 188 -11.12 2.72 8.19
C ASN A 188 -11.25 1.20 8.30
N VAL A 189 -11.05 0.51 7.19
CA VAL A 189 -11.04 -0.96 7.16
C VAL A 189 -9.62 -1.49 7.06
N ARG A 190 -9.40 -2.65 7.67
CA ARG A 190 -8.17 -3.43 7.56
C ARG A 190 -8.52 -4.92 7.53
N PRO A 191 -7.67 -5.78 6.94
CA PRO A 191 -7.84 -7.22 7.08
C PRO A 191 -7.91 -7.60 8.57
N ARG A 192 -8.70 -8.62 8.91
CA ARG A 192 -8.59 -9.24 10.25
C ARG A 192 -7.25 -9.95 10.40
N ASN A 193 -7.00 -10.47 11.60
CA ASN A 193 -5.73 -11.12 11.94
C ASN A 193 -5.42 -12.26 10.95
N LEU A 194 -4.24 -12.20 10.34
CA LEU A 194 -3.75 -13.16 9.36
C LEU A 194 -2.71 -14.04 10.01
N GLN A 195 -2.82 -15.36 9.82
CA GLN A 195 -1.73 -16.29 10.14
C GLN A 195 -0.86 -16.47 8.91
N LEU A 196 0.45 -16.36 9.06
CA LEU A 196 1.41 -16.53 7.97
C LEU A 196 2.75 -17.02 8.51
N GLY A 197 3.53 -17.67 7.65
CA GLY A 197 4.92 -18.02 7.92
C GLY A 197 5.82 -16.85 7.58
N LEU A 198 6.74 -16.50 8.49
CA LEU A 198 7.75 -15.47 8.29
C LEU A 198 9.14 -16.06 8.53
N GLN A 199 10.01 -16.04 7.53
CA GLN A 199 11.38 -16.52 7.65
C GLN A 199 12.35 -15.49 7.08
N ILE A 200 13.49 -15.26 7.73
CA ILE A 200 14.54 -14.40 7.15
C ILE A 200 15.12 -15.10 5.91
N ARG A 201 15.24 -14.36 4.79
CA ARG A 201 15.58 -14.93 3.48
C ARG A 201 16.97 -15.59 3.42
N SER A 202 17.97 -15.03 4.11
CA SER A 202 19.30 -15.62 4.23
C SER A 202 20.09 -15.09 5.43
N ASP A 203 21.22 -15.72 5.74
CA ASP A 203 22.12 -15.24 6.79
C ASP A 203 22.65 -13.83 6.51
N GLN A 204 22.90 -13.47 5.26
CA GLN A 204 23.34 -12.11 4.92
C GLN A 204 22.25 -11.06 5.26
N HIS A 205 20.99 -11.37 4.95
CA HIS A 205 19.86 -10.52 5.34
C HIS A 205 19.75 -10.42 6.87
N ARG A 206 19.99 -11.52 7.59
CA ARG A 206 20.00 -11.54 9.07
C ARG A 206 21.07 -10.62 9.65
N HIS A 207 22.29 -10.67 9.13
CA HIS A 207 23.40 -9.83 9.63
C HIS A 207 23.09 -8.34 9.45
N VAL A 208 22.61 -7.94 8.28
CA VAL A 208 22.21 -6.56 8.02
C VAL A 208 21.04 -6.17 8.90
N LEU A 209 19.98 -6.98 8.99
CA LEU A 209 18.82 -6.69 9.84
C LEU A 209 19.22 -6.49 11.31
N GLN A 210 20.11 -7.33 11.83
CA GLN A 210 20.62 -7.19 13.19
C GLN A 210 21.38 -5.88 13.39
N ARG A 211 22.27 -5.52 12.44
CA ARG A 211 22.99 -4.25 12.47
C ARG A 211 22.04 -3.05 12.45
N GLU A 212 21.07 -3.04 11.54
CA GLU A 212 20.10 -1.94 11.44
C GLU A 212 19.21 -1.84 12.69
N TYR A 213 18.84 -2.98 13.29
CA TYR A 213 18.11 -3.02 14.55
C TYR A 213 18.89 -2.39 15.70
N GLU A 214 20.20 -2.68 15.82
CA GLU A 214 21.06 -2.10 16.84
C GLU A 214 21.19 -0.58 16.68
N VAL A 215 21.42 -0.11 15.46
CA VAL A 215 21.50 1.33 15.13
C VAL A 215 20.17 2.03 15.46
N ALA A 216 19.04 1.47 15.01
CA ALA A 216 17.72 2.06 15.26
C ALA A 216 17.39 2.06 16.75
N THR A 217 17.72 1.00 17.49
CA THR A 217 17.49 0.91 18.93
C THR A 217 18.33 1.93 19.68
N ALA A 218 19.59 2.13 19.31
CA ALA A 218 20.45 3.15 19.90
C ALA A 218 19.89 4.56 19.67
N PHE A 219 19.44 4.85 18.45
CA PHE A 219 18.81 6.13 18.12
C PHE A 219 17.51 6.36 18.91
N LEU A 220 16.63 5.37 18.97
CA LEU A 220 15.36 5.48 19.72
C LEU A 220 15.59 5.67 21.23
N LYS A 221 16.66 5.10 21.80
CA LYS A 221 17.03 5.35 23.20
C LYS A 221 17.41 6.81 23.46
N MET A 222 17.95 7.54 22.48
CA MET A 222 18.22 8.97 22.60
C MET A 222 16.93 9.80 22.57
N LEU A 223 15.88 9.29 21.96
CA LEU A 223 14.55 9.89 21.90
C LEU A 223 13.68 9.38 23.04
N SER A 224 14.14 9.55 24.30
CA SER A 224 13.37 9.12 25.47
C SER A 224 11.92 9.60 25.32
N PRO A 225 10.93 8.74 25.60
CA PRO A 225 9.54 9.16 25.56
C PRO A 225 9.43 10.33 26.53
N PHE A 226 9.02 11.50 26.01
CA PHE A 226 8.78 12.75 26.72
C PHE A 226 8.98 12.61 28.22
N ASP A 227 10.19 12.93 28.70
CA ASP A 227 10.51 12.82 30.12
C ASP A 227 9.53 13.74 30.88
N GLU A 228 8.48 13.15 31.46
CA GLU A 228 7.39 13.88 32.11
C GLU A 228 7.93 14.73 33.28
N SER A 229 9.13 14.38 33.79
CA SER A 229 9.86 15.18 34.76
C SER A 229 10.18 16.60 34.27
N MET A 230 10.25 16.85 32.95
CA MET A 230 10.44 18.20 32.38
C MET A 230 9.20 19.11 32.54
N TRP A 231 8.01 18.55 32.81
CA TRP A 231 6.77 19.31 32.99
C TRP A 231 6.32 19.42 34.45
N GLN A 232 6.96 18.70 35.37
CA GLN A 232 6.66 18.78 36.81
C GLN A 232 7.19 20.07 37.49
N GLY A 233 7.88 20.94 36.74
CA GLY A 233 8.45 22.20 37.24
C GLY A 233 7.58 23.46 37.09
N THR A 234 6.45 23.42 36.39
CA THR A 234 5.56 24.59 36.23
C THR A 234 4.14 24.27 36.69
N GLY A 235 4.01 23.92 37.97
CA GLY A 235 2.73 24.00 38.67
C GLY A 235 2.27 25.45 38.79
N ARG A 236 1.64 25.99 37.74
CA ARG A 236 0.62 27.01 37.95
C ARG A 236 -0.66 26.29 38.33
N GLN A 237 -0.97 26.32 39.62
CA GLN A 237 -2.34 26.13 40.07
C GLN A 237 -3.23 27.11 39.29
N VAL A 238 -4.20 26.57 38.57
CA VAL A 238 -5.40 27.28 38.10
C VAL A 238 -6.59 26.49 38.57
#